data_AF-A0AAP0RE17-F1
#
_entry.id   AF-A0AAP0RE17-F1
#
_cell.length_a   1.000
_cell.length_b   1.000
_cell.length_c   1.000
_cell.angle_alpha   90.00
_cell.angle_beta   90.00
_cell.angle_gamma   90.00
#
_symmetry.space_group_name_H-M   'P 1'
#
loop_
_entity.id
_entity.type
_entity.pdbx_description
1 polymer ?
#
loop_
_entity_poly.entity_id
_entity_poly.type
_entity_poly.pdbx_seq_one_letter_code
_entity_poly.pdbx_strand_id
1 'polypeptide(L)'
;MNNQDKIFEPKMASVSADVFSRYMPLHKAALKGDWESAKRFFDSDPAAVTAIITEFSETVLHIVVGTRTINATHFLKQLLKLIPLDVALETLTDGWGETALDGAAVYGNTEAAKLIVEHSPRLPNIRNGLLVVLVAYPIRCLL
;
A
#
# COMPACT_ATOMS: atom_id res chain seq x y z
N MET A 1 24.08 7.56 26.15
CA MET A 1 22.67 7.16 25.93
C MET A 1 21.83 8.40 26.07
N ASN A 2 21.23 8.87 24.98
CA ASN A 2 19.97 9.60 24.99
C ASN A 2 19.29 9.26 23.68
N ASN A 3 18.52 8.17 23.76
CA ASN A 3 17.48 7.83 22.80
C ASN A 3 16.56 9.04 22.75
N GLN A 4 16.67 9.84 21.69
CA GLN A 4 15.52 10.61 21.29
C GLN A 4 14.54 9.58 20.77
N ASP A 5 13.56 9.26 21.61
CA ASP A 5 12.23 8.86 21.16
C ASP A 5 11.72 10.01 20.29
N LYS A 6 12.19 10.07 19.04
CA LYS A 6 11.52 10.80 17.98
C LYS A 6 10.21 10.07 17.81
N ILE A 7 9.17 10.59 18.46
CA ILE A 7 7.80 10.33 18.04
C ILE A 7 7.80 10.64 16.54
N PHE A 8 7.70 9.59 15.73
CA PHE A 8 7.63 9.73 14.28
C PHE A 8 6.25 10.33 14.03
N GLU A 9 6.16 11.65 13.86
CA GLU A 9 4.88 12.27 13.53
C GLU A 9 4.55 11.93 12.07
N PRO A 10 3.33 11.47 11.77
CA PRO A 10 2.96 11.12 10.41
C PRO A 10 2.99 12.37 9.53
N LYS A 11 3.59 12.23 8.35
CA LYS A 11 3.50 13.25 7.30
C LYS A 11 2.09 13.25 6.73
N MET A 12 1.22 14.01 7.37
CA MET A 12 -0.13 14.28 6.89
C MET A 12 -0.04 15.01 5.55
N ALA A 13 -0.89 14.63 4.59
CA ALA A 13 -0.98 15.36 3.35
C ALA A 13 -1.49 16.79 3.63
N SER A 14 -0.74 17.82 3.22
CA SER A 14 -1.10 19.24 3.42
C SER A 14 -2.25 19.72 2.52
N VAL A 15 -3.07 18.79 2.03
CA VAL A 15 -4.11 19.01 1.03
C VAL A 15 -5.46 19.07 1.76
N SER A 16 -6.30 20.05 1.41
CA SER A 16 -7.61 20.25 2.04
C SER A 16 -8.48 19.00 1.95
N ALA A 17 -9.26 18.71 3.00
CA ALA A 17 -10.21 17.58 3.09
C ALA A 17 -11.12 17.43 1.87
N ASP A 18 -11.41 18.54 1.17
CA ASP A 18 -12.17 18.59 -0.08
C ASP A 18 -11.56 17.72 -1.21
N VAL A 19 -10.23 17.63 -1.31
CA VAL A 19 -9.57 16.82 -2.34
C VAL A 19 -9.74 15.33 -2.07
N PHE A 20 -9.72 14.88 -0.81
CA PHE A 20 -9.94 13.48 -0.48
C PHE A 20 -11.39 13.04 -0.69
N SER A 21 -12.34 13.98 -0.63
CA SER A 21 -13.75 13.70 -0.92
C SER A 21 -13.94 13.10 -2.32
N ARG A 22 -13.13 13.51 -3.31
CA ARG A 22 -13.19 12.97 -4.68
C ARG A 22 -12.77 11.51 -4.76
N TYR A 23 -11.84 11.08 -3.90
CA TYR A 23 -11.31 9.72 -3.87
C TYR A 23 -12.08 8.80 -2.92
N MET A 24 -13.04 9.34 -2.16
CA MET A 24 -13.90 8.57 -1.27
C MET A 24 -14.57 7.35 -1.94
N PRO A 25 -15.08 7.44 -3.18
CA PRO A 25 -15.64 6.27 -3.87
C PRO A 25 -14.59 5.18 -4.10
N LEU A 26 -13.37 5.56 -4.50
CA LEU A 26 -12.26 4.66 -4.75
C LEU A 26 -11.77 4.00 -3.44
N HIS A 27 -11.62 4.78 -2.37
CA HIS A 27 -11.29 4.27 -1.05
C HIS A 27 -12.30 3.23 -0.56
N LYS A 28 -13.61 3.52 -0.70
CA LYS A 28 -14.67 2.57 -0.34
C LYS A 28 -14.67 1.31 -1.20
N ALA A 29 -14.38 1.42 -2.49
CA ALA A 29 -14.26 0.29 -3.39
C ALA A 29 -13.08 -0.61 -3.00
N ALA A 30 -11.92 -0.02 -2.69
CA ALA A 30 -10.74 -0.72 -2.20
C ALA A 30 -11.03 -1.50 -0.91
N LEU A 31 -11.67 -0.84 0.07
CA LEU A 31 -12.04 -1.47 1.35
C LEU A 31 -12.97 -2.68 1.20
N LYS A 32 -13.85 -2.66 0.17
CA LYS A 32 -14.81 -3.73 -0.10
C LYS A 32 -14.28 -4.81 -1.06
N GLY A 33 -13.12 -4.59 -1.68
CA GLY A 33 -12.65 -5.42 -2.80
C GLY A 33 -13.54 -5.32 -4.04
N ASP A 34 -14.24 -4.19 -4.23
CA ASP A 34 -15.10 -3.94 -5.39
C ASP A 34 -14.27 -3.43 -6.59
N TRP A 35 -13.70 -4.39 -7.34
CA TRP A 35 -12.84 -4.09 -8.47
C TRP A 35 -13.55 -3.32 -9.57
N GLU A 36 -14.82 -3.62 -9.87
CA GLU A 36 -15.54 -3.00 -10.99
C GLU A 36 -15.76 -1.50 -10.74
N SER A 37 -16.12 -1.12 -9.51
CA SER A 37 -16.23 0.28 -9.13
C SER A 37 -14.89 1.01 -9.17
N ALA A 38 -13.82 0.37 -8.69
CA ALA A 38 -12.48 0.96 -8.73
C ALA A 38 -11.96 1.10 -10.18
N LYS A 39 -12.19 0.09 -11.03
CA LYS A 39 -11.81 0.11 -12.44
C LYS A 39 -12.46 1.28 -13.17
N ARG A 40 -13.77 1.49 -12.98
CA ARG A 40 -14.47 2.65 -13.57
C ARG A 40 -13.86 3.99 -13.12
N PHE A 41 -13.40 4.05 -11.87
CA PHE A 41 -12.69 5.22 -11.37
C PHE A 41 -11.34 5.40 -12.09
N PHE A 42 -10.52 4.35 -12.20
CA PHE A 42 -9.25 4.39 -12.92
C PHE A 42 -9.40 4.69 -14.41
N ASP A 43 -10.43 4.15 -15.05
CA ASP A 43 -10.73 4.44 -16.46
C ASP A 43 -11.04 5.94 -16.66
N SER A 44 -11.62 6.60 -15.65
CA SER A 44 -11.95 8.03 -15.67
C SER A 44 -10.77 8.92 -15.21
N ASP A 45 -9.98 8.44 -14.26
CA ASP A 45 -8.81 9.12 -13.70
C ASP A 45 -7.64 8.13 -13.55
N PRO A 46 -6.84 7.91 -14.61
CA PRO A 46 -5.74 6.95 -14.59
C PRO A 46 -4.65 7.28 -13.55
N ALA A 47 -4.49 8.56 -13.19
CA ALA A 47 -3.55 8.99 -12.16
C ALA A 47 -3.93 8.47 -10.76
N ALA A 48 -5.20 8.09 -10.55
CA ALA A 48 -5.68 7.57 -9.28
C ALA A 48 -5.04 6.21 -8.88
N VAL A 49 -4.40 5.50 -9.82
CA VAL A 49 -3.71 4.23 -9.54
C VAL A 49 -2.56 4.42 -8.54
N THR A 50 -1.85 5.54 -8.61
CA THR A 50 -0.71 5.87 -7.73
C THR A 50 -0.93 7.12 -6.88
N ALA A 51 -2.10 7.75 -6.98
CA ALA A 51 -2.43 8.93 -6.20
C ALA A 51 -2.51 8.64 -4.69
N ILE A 52 -2.22 9.68 -3.92
CA ILE A 52 -2.57 9.73 -2.49
C ILE A 52 -4.07 9.99 -2.39
N ILE A 53 -4.78 9.08 -1.70
CA ILE A 53 -6.24 9.09 -1.62
C ILE A 53 -6.75 9.31 -0.19
N THR A 54 -5.89 9.28 0.83
CA THR A 54 -6.24 9.55 2.24
C THR A 54 -5.34 10.63 2.85
N GLU A 55 -5.77 11.16 4.00
CA GLU A 55 -5.01 12.13 4.79
C GLU A 55 -3.68 11.56 5.34
N PHE A 56 -3.62 10.23 5.51
CA PHE A 56 -2.44 9.49 5.96
C PHE A 56 -1.45 9.23 4.82
N SER A 57 -1.56 9.96 3.71
CA SER A 57 -0.74 9.79 2.52
C SER A 57 -0.83 8.38 1.88
N GLU A 58 -1.92 7.64 2.15
CA GLU A 58 -2.07 6.28 1.62
C GLU A 58 -2.54 6.30 0.16
N THR A 59 -2.06 5.33 -0.60
CA THR A 59 -2.54 5.03 -1.96
C THR A 59 -3.54 3.88 -1.94
N VAL A 60 -4.22 3.62 -3.06
CA VAL A 60 -5.12 2.45 -3.17
C VAL A 60 -4.41 1.15 -2.79
N LEU A 61 -3.12 1.02 -3.13
CA LEU A 61 -2.33 -0.17 -2.84
C LEU A 61 -2.20 -0.43 -1.33
N HIS A 62 -1.96 0.61 -0.53
CA HIS A 62 -1.90 0.50 0.94
C HIS A 62 -3.22 0.00 1.51
N ILE A 63 -4.34 0.60 1.06
CA ILE A 63 -5.68 0.23 1.54
C ILE A 63 -6.00 -1.23 1.21
N VAL A 64 -5.81 -1.65 -0.04
CA VAL A 64 -6.17 -3.01 -0.48
C VAL A 64 -5.38 -4.08 0.27
N VAL A 65 -4.10 -3.83 0.55
CA VAL A 65 -3.24 -4.76 1.29
C VAL A 65 -3.73 -4.95 2.73
N GLY A 66 -4.19 -3.90 3.38
CA GLY A 66 -4.76 -3.96 4.73
C GLY A 66 -6.14 -4.60 4.80
N THR A 67 -6.79 -4.84 3.66
CA THR A 67 -8.13 -5.43 3.63
C THR A 67 -8.09 -6.96 3.66
N ARG A 68 -9.05 -7.54 4.38
CA ARG A 68 -9.23 -9.01 4.49
C ARG A 68 -10.50 -9.49 3.78
N THR A 69 -10.93 -8.79 2.73
CA THR A 69 -12.11 -9.20 1.97
C THR A 69 -11.77 -10.37 1.05
N ILE A 70 -12.75 -11.22 0.75
CA ILE A 70 -12.59 -12.38 -0.15
C ILE A 70 -12.06 -11.94 -1.53
N ASN A 71 -12.45 -10.74 -1.97
CA ASN A 71 -12.09 -10.20 -3.28
C ASN A 71 -10.80 -9.36 -3.27
N ALA A 72 -10.19 -9.12 -2.10
CA ALA A 72 -8.99 -8.27 -1.98
C ALA A 72 -7.82 -8.79 -2.83
N THR A 73 -7.59 -10.11 -2.84
CA THR A 73 -6.53 -10.72 -3.65
C THR A 73 -6.75 -10.53 -5.14
N HIS A 74 -7.99 -10.70 -5.63
CA HIS A 74 -8.31 -10.44 -7.03
C HIS A 74 -8.13 -8.96 -7.37
N PHE A 75 -8.65 -8.07 -6.51
CA PHE A 75 -8.48 -6.63 -6.66
C PHE A 75 -7.00 -6.26 -6.76
N LEU A 76 -6.17 -6.73 -5.83
CA LEU A 76 -4.74 -6.48 -5.80
C LEU A 76 -4.05 -6.96 -7.09
N LYS A 77 -4.36 -8.17 -7.56
CA LYS A 77 -3.80 -8.70 -8.82
C LYS A 77 -4.13 -7.80 -10.01
N GLN A 78 -5.34 -7.27 -10.08
CA GLN A 78 -5.72 -6.39 -11.18
C GLN A 78 -5.12 -4.99 -11.02
N LEU A 79 -5.05 -4.47 -9.79
CA LEU A 79 -4.43 -3.19 -9.48
C LEU A 79 -2.94 -3.21 -9.87
N LEU A 80 -2.20 -4.24 -9.50
CA LEU A 80 -0.79 -4.40 -9.86
C LEU A 80 -0.59 -4.39 -11.39
N LYS A 81 -1.50 -4.99 -12.17
CA LYS A 81 -1.41 -4.92 -13.64
C LYS A 81 -1.59 -3.51 -14.22
N LEU A 82 -2.30 -2.62 -13.50
CA LEU A 82 -2.47 -1.23 -13.91
C LEU A 82 -1.30 -0.35 -13.49
N ILE A 83 -0.55 -0.74 -12.46
CA ILE A 83 0.63 0.00 -12.04
C ILE A 83 1.71 -0.17 -13.12
N PRO A 84 2.22 0.94 -13.70
CA PRO A 84 3.31 0.86 -14.66
C PRO A 84 4.56 0.21 -14.05
N LEU A 85 5.24 -0.65 -14.81
CA LEU A 85 6.43 -1.39 -14.35
C LEU A 85 7.63 -0.50 -13.97
N ASP A 86 7.64 0.74 -14.46
CA ASP A 86 8.64 1.77 -14.15
C ASP A 86 8.32 2.54 -12.85
N VAL A 87 7.14 2.35 -12.26
CA VAL A 87 6.83 2.88 -10.93
C VAL A 87 7.59 2.06 -9.89
N ALA A 88 8.50 2.74 -9.22
CA ALA A 88 9.20 2.24 -8.05
C ALA A 88 8.22 2.16 -6.87
N LEU A 89 7.55 1.02 -6.68
CA LEU A 89 6.59 0.79 -5.59
C LEU A 89 7.20 1.08 -4.20
N GLU A 90 8.52 0.94 -4.05
CA GLU A 90 9.27 1.32 -2.84
C GLU A 90 9.25 2.82 -2.54
N THR A 91 8.93 3.65 -3.52
CA THR A 91 8.79 5.11 -3.35
C THR A 91 7.37 5.53 -2.98
N LEU A 92 6.41 4.61 -3.08
CA LEU A 92 5.04 4.81 -2.65
C LEU A 92 4.95 4.47 -1.17
N THR A 93 5.24 5.45 -0.33
CA THR A 93 5.13 5.34 1.13
C THR A 93 3.94 6.14 1.65
N ASP A 94 3.30 5.64 2.70
CA ASP A 94 2.31 6.38 3.46
C ASP A 94 2.95 7.49 4.33
N GLY A 95 2.12 8.11 5.19
CA GLY A 95 2.55 9.19 6.08
C GLY A 95 3.57 8.76 7.13
N TRP A 96 3.71 7.46 7.40
CA TRP A 96 4.69 6.89 8.32
C TRP A 96 6.00 6.50 7.62
N GLY A 97 6.04 6.61 6.28
CA GLY A 97 7.15 6.12 5.48
C GLY A 97 7.06 4.61 5.24
N GLU A 98 5.92 3.98 5.52
CA GLU A 98 5.70 2.56 5.31
C GLU A 98 5.23 2.31 3.88
N THR A 99 5.78 1.28 3.24
CA THR A 99 5.32 0.84 1.92
C THR A 99 4.13 -0.10 2.06
N ALA A 100 3.44 -0.36 0.95
CA ALA A 100 2.42 -1.39 0.91
C ALA A 100 2.94 -2.79 1.29
N LEU A 101 4.24 -3.09 1.08
CA LEU A 101 4.82 -4.36 1.54
C LEU A 101 4.98 -4.40 3.07
N ASP A 102 5.35 -3.27 3.69
CA ASP A 102 5.42 -3.14 5.15
C ASP A 102 4.04 -3.36 5.77
N GLY A 103 3.00 -2.73 5.18
CA GLY A 103 1.61 -2.99 5.55
C GLY A 103 1.23 -4.47 5.44
N ALA A 104 1.60 -5.15 4.34
CA ALA A 104 1.32 -6.58 4.18
C ALA A 104 1.96 -7.42 5.29
N ALA A 105 3.18 -7.09 5.71
CA ALA A 105 3.88 -7.75 6.80
C ALA A 105 3.19 -7.49 8.15
N VAL A 106 2.84 -6.23 8.44
CA VAL A 106 2.14 -5.82 9.67
C VAL A 106 0.79 -6.53 9.81
N TYR A 107 0.02 -6.60 8.72
CA TYR A 107 -1.29 -7.26 8.73
C TYR A 107 -1.21 -8.78 8.60
N GLY A 108 -0.03 -9.37 8.39
CA GLY A 108 0.17 -10.79 8.16
C GLY A 108 -0.48 -11.29 6.86
N ASN A 109 -0.62 -10.42 5.86
CA ASN A 109 -1.21 -10.75 4.56
C ASN A 109 -0.13 -11.31 3.63
N THR A 110 0.24 -12.58 3.87
CA THR A 110 1.33 -13.25 3.13
C THR A 110 1.05 -13.40 1.64
N GLU A 111 -0.21 -13.56 1.25
CA GLU A 111 -0.60 -13.63 -0.17
C GLU A 111 -0.39 -12.28 -0.87
N ALA A 112 -0.80 -11.17 -0.24
CA ALA A 112 -0.56 -9.84 -0.79
C ALA A 112 0.95 -9.53 -0.90
N ALA A 113 1.72 -9.89 0.12
CA ALA A 113 3.18 -9.72 0.11
C ALA A 113 3.83 -10.46 -1.07
N LYS A 114 3.43 -11.72 -1.33
CA LYS A 114 3.92 -12.48 -2.49
C LYS A 114 3.60 -11.80 -3.81
N LEU A 115 2.37 -11.35 -4.00
CA LEU A 115 1.94 -10.69 -5.24
C LEU A 115 2.72 -9.40 -5.51
N ILE A 116 2.98 -8.61 -4.47
CA ILE A 116 3.76 -7.36 -4.59
C ILE A 116 5.21 -7.68 -4.97
N VAL A 117 5.82 -8.68 -4.34
CA VAL A 117 7.19 -9.11 -4.64
C VAL A 117 7.32 -9.69 -6.06
N GLU A 118 6.34 -10.48 -6.51
CA GLU A 118 6.30 -11.01 -7.87
C GLU A 118 6.20 -9.91 -8.92
N HIS A 119 5.41 -8.87 -8.64
CA HIS A 119 5.23 -7.73 -9.54
C HIS A 119 6.45 -6.79 -9.56
N SER A 120 7.11 -6.60 -8.42
CA SER A 120 8.30 -5.76 -8.28
C SER A 120 9.42 -6.52 -7.57
N PRO A 121 10.17 -7.38 -8.28
CA PRO A 121 11.22 -8.20 -7.67
C PRO A 121 12.41 -7.39 -7.12
N ARG A 122 12.46 -6.08 -7.37
CA ARG A 122 13.44 -5.15 -6.76
C ARG A 122 13.06 -4.72 -5.33
N LEU A 123 11.78 -4.77 -4.99
CA LEU A 123 11.24 -4.31 -3.71
C LEU A 123 11.83 -5.01 -2.47
N PRO A 124 12.08 -6.33 -2.46
CA PRO A 124 12.73 -6.98 -1.33
C PRO A 124 14.22 -6.65 -1.17
N ASN A 125 14.87 -6.05 -2.18
CA ASN A 125 16.33 -5.93 -2.23
C ASN A 125 16.84 -4.50 -1.95
N ILE A 126 15.96 -3.51 -1.85
CA ILE A 126 16.31 -2.12 -1.54
C ILE A 126 16.07 -1.88 -0.04
N ARG A 127 17.03 -2.37 0.76
CA ARG A 127 17.07 -2.13 2.21
C ARG A 127 17.38 -0.67 2.51
N ASN A 128 16.36 0.09 2.93
CA ASN A 128 16.58 1.23 3.81
C ASN A 128 16.12 0.87 5.24
N GLY A 129 17.09 0.39 6.02
CA GLY A 129 17.29 0.84 7.40
C GLY A 129 16.40 0.34 8.55
N LEU A 130 15.12 -0.03 8.40
CA LEU A 130 14.27 -0.13 9.61
C LEU A 130 13.21 -1.23 9.78
N LEU A 131 13.00 -2.19 8.86
CA LEU A 131 11.93 -3.19 9.07
C LEU A 131 12.23 -4.65 8.71
N VAL A 132 13.51 -5.06 8.79
CA VAL A 132 13.84 -6.51 8.89
C VAL A 132 13.56 -7.07 10.29
N VAL A 133 13.15 -6.25 11.27
CA VAL A 133 12.89 -6.72 12.63
C VAL A 133 11.60 -7.57 12.73
N LEU A 134 10.65 -7.46 11.80
CA LEU A 134 9.42 -8.29 11.82
C LEU A 134 9.45 -9.53 10.92
N VAL A 135 10.49 -9.72 10.10
CA VAL A 135 10.70 -11.00 9.39
C VAL A 135 11.35 -12.06 10.30
N ALA A 136 11.71 -11.71 11.54
CA ALA A 136 12.31 -12.62 12.52
C ALA A 136 11.31 -13.41 13.39
N TYR A 137 10.00 -13.11 13.34
CA TYR A 137 8.94 -13.89 14.00
C TYR A 137 7.67 -13.81 13.15
N PRO A 138 7.16 -14.86 12.44
CA PRO A 138 7.57 -16.26 12.30
C PRO A 138 7.49 -16.75 10.82
N ILE A 139 8.28 -16.21 9.88
CA ILE A 139 8.30 -16.75 8.48
C ILE A 139 9.58 -17.57 8.21
N ARG A 140 10.47 -17.73 9.20
CA ARG A 140 11.67 -18.57 9.07
C ARG A 140 11.45 -20.07 9.31
N CYS A 141 10.24 -20.58 9.13
CA CYS A 141 9.93 -22.01 9.22
C CYS A 141 9.29 -22.62 7.96
N LEU A 142 9.20 -21.90 6.83
CA LEU A 142 8.52 -22.44 5.63
C LEU A 142 9.23 -22.18 4.28
N LEU A 143 10.56 -22.17 4.26
CA LEU A 143 11.38 -22.53 3.08
C LEU A 143 12.65 -23.24 3.54
#